data_AF-A0A4U9V7N3-F1
#
_entry.id   AF-A0A4U9V7N3-F1
#
_cell.length_a   1.000
_cell.length_b   1.000
_cell.length_c   1.000
_cell.angle_alpha   90.00
_cell.angle_beta   90.00
_cell.angle_gamma   90.00
#
_symmetry.space_group_name_H-M   'P 1'
#
loop_
_entity.id
_entity.type
_entity.pdbx_description
1 polymer ?
#
loop_
_entity_poly.entity_id
_entity_poly.type
_entity_poly.pdbx_seq_one_letter_code
_entity_poly.pdbx_strand_id
1 'polypeptide(L)'
;MSRTYLEWAEKNLRVNGLTGRQHRLIQADCLSWLHNADEQFDVIFIDPPTFSNSKRMENTFDVQRDHLALMKDLQRILRRNGTIMFSNNKRGFQMDLAGLNALGSGGERNYRQDTVRRLCP
;
A
#
# COMPACT_ATOMS: atom_id res chain seq x y z
N MET A 1 11.73 2.69 -6.00
CA MET A 1 11.64 1.22 -6.20
C MET A 1 12.34 0.77 -7.48
N SER A 2 12.61 -0.53 -7.61
CA SER A 2 13.40 -1.15 -8.69
C SER A 2 12.69 -1.10 -10.04
N ARG A 3 13.43 -0.70 -11.08
CA ARG A 3 12.96 -0.59 -12.47
C ARG A 3 12.53 -1.95 -13.04
N THR A 4 13.25 -3.02 -12.69
CA THR A 4 13.00 -4.38 -13.18
C THR A 4 11.60 -4.89 -12.84
N TYR A 5 11.11 -4.62 -11.62
CA TYR A 5 9.77 -5.05 -11.23
C TYR A 5 8.66 -4.26 -11.95
N LEU A 6 8.90 -2.99 -12.27
CA LEU A 6 7.95 -2.21 -13.07
C LEU A 6 7.88 -2.72 -14.51
N GLU A 7 9.02 -3.10 -15.09
CA GLU A 7 9.05 -3.73 -16.42
C GLU A 7 8.33 -5.09 -16.42
N TRP A 8 8.41 -5.87 -15.34
CA TRP A 8 7.64 -7.10 -15.19
C TRP A 8 6.14 -6.84 -15.04
N ALA A 9 5.77 -5.84 -14.24
CA ALA A 9 4.37 -5.42 -14.10
C ALA A 9 3.79 -4.97 -15.45
N GLU A 10 4.56 -4.21 -16.23
CA GLU A 10 4.16 -3.79 -17.58
C GLU A 10 3.90 -4.98 -18.51
N LYS A 11 4.79 -5.97 -18.50
CA LYS A 11 4.61 -7.21 -19.29
C LYS A 11 3.36 -7.95 -18.86
N ASN A 12 3.12 -8.08 -17.55
CA ASN A 12 1.93 -8.75 -17.02
C ASN A 12 0.63 -8.05 -17.45
N LEU A 13 0.59 -6.72 -17.38
CA LEU A 13 -0.55 -5.94 -17.86
C LEU A 13 -0.77 -6.15 -19.36
N ARG A 14 0.30 -6.09 -20.15
CA ARG A 14 0.25 -6.24 -21.62
C ARG A 14 -0.28 -7.60 -22.06
N VAL A 15 0.13 -8.69 -21.40
CA VAL A 15 -0.35 -10.05 -21.73
C VAL A 15 -1.87 -10.18 -21.48
N ASN A 16 -2.43 -9.38 -20.58
CA ASN A 16 -3.86 -9.33 -20.30
C ASN A 16 -4.61 -8.23 -21.09
N GLY A 17 -3.96 -7.58 -22.07
CA GLY A 17 -4.56 -6.50 -22.87
C GLY A 17 -4.75 -5.18 -22.12
N LEU A 18 -4.24 -5.06 -20.89
CA LEU A 18 -4.36 -3.87 -20.05
C LEU A 18 -3.30 -2.84 -20.46
N THR A 19 -3.62 -2.03 -21.47
CA THR A 19 -2.71 -1.01 -22.04
C THR A 19 -3.36 0.37 -22.12
N GLY A 20 -2.56 1.40 -22.38
CA GLY A 20 -3.03 2.78 -22.52
C GLY A 20 -2.93 3.63 -21.25
N ARG A 21 -3.46 4.86 -21.33
CA ARG A 21 -3.26 5.91 -20.30
C ARG A 21 -3.88 5.60 -18.94
N GLN A 22 -4.84 4.68 -18.89
CA GLN A 22 -5.52 4.25 -17.66
C GLN A 22 -4.66 3.35 -16.76
N HIS A 23 -3.59 2.74 -17.30
CA HIS A 23 -2.69 1.88 -16.55
C HIS A 23 -1.33 2.56 -16.36
N ARG A 24 -1.10 3.14 -15.19
CA ARG A 24 0.13 3.88 -14.87
C ARG A 24 1.07 3.03 -14.01
N LEU A 25 2.35 3.03 -14.39
CA LEU A 25 3.44 2.46 -13.62
C LEU A 25 4.36 3.59 -13.18
N ILE A 26 4.56 3.75 -11.86
CA ILE A 26 5.29 4.89 -11.29
C ILE A 26 6.55 4.38 -10.59
N GLN A 27 7.72 4.87 -11.05
CA GLN A 27 8.98 4.62 -10.36
C GLN A 27 9.23 5.69 -9.31
N ALA A 28 8.86 5.41 -8.06
CA ALA A 28 9.10 6.32 -6.93
C ALA A 28 9.55 5.58 -5.67
N ASP A 29 9.96 6.33 -4.65
CA ASP A 29 9.90 5.82 -3.28
C ASP A 29 8.42 5.81 -2.84
N CYS A 30 7.92 4.67 -2.39
CA CYS A 30 6.49 4.49 -2.16
C CYS A 30 5.98 5.37 -1.01
N LEU A 31 6.75 5.54 0.06
CA LEU A 31 6.35 6.34 1.22
C LEU A 31 6.37 7.83 0.86
N SER A 32 7.44 8.29 0.20
CA SER A 32 7.49 9.67 -0.29
C SER A 32 6.38 9.95 -1.31
N TRP A 33 6.09 9.01 -2.21
CA TRP A 33 5.02 9.18 -3.20
C TRP A 33 3.66 9.27 -2.51
N LEU A 34 3.38 8.36 -1.58
CA LEU A 34 2.12 8.34 -0.85
C LEU A 34 1.90 9.62 -0.03
N HIS A 35 2.97 10.15 0.59
CA HIS A 35 2.90 11.39 1.36
C HIS A 35 2.53 12.61 0.49
N ASN A 36 2.99 12.64 -0.77
CA ASN A 36 2.81 13.77 -1.69
C ASN A 36 1.69 13.57 -2.72
N ALA A 37 1.04 12.40 -2.75
CA ALA A 37 0.01 12.10 -3.75
C ALA A 37 -1.29 12.87 -3.44
N ASP A 38 -1.85 13.59 -4.41
CA ASP A 38 -3.14 14.28 -4.27
C ASP A 38 -4.29 13.58 -5.03
N GLU A 39 -3.96 12.52 -5.77
CA GLU A 39 -4.94 11.69 -6.48
C GLU A 39 -5.79 10.89 -5.48
N GLN A 40 -7.06 10.64 -5.83
CA GLN A 40 -7.95 9.82 -5.00
C GLN A 40 -8.32 8.49 -5.67
N PHE A 41 -8.40 7.43 -4.86
CA PHE A 41 -8.66 6.06 -5.30
C PHE A 41 -9.87 5.46 -4.60
N ASP A 42 -10.62 4.62 -5.32
CA ASP A 42 -11.74 3.85 -4.76
C ASP A 42 -11.27 2.57 -4.07
N VAL A 43 -10.20 1.95 -4.60
CA VAL A 43 -9.59 0.73 -4.07
C VAL A 43 -8.09 0.90 -4.03
N ILE A 44 -7.49 0.63 -2.87
CA ILE A 44 -6.04 0.65 -2.68
C ILE A 44 -5.58 -0.70 -2.17
N PHE A 45 -4.63 -1.32 -2.88
CA PHE A 45 -3.93 -2.52 -2.43
C PHE A 45 -2.53 -2.14 -1.97
N ILE A 46 -2.15 -2.59 -0.78
CA ILE A 46 -0.82 -2.35 -0.23
C ILE A 46 -0.27 -3.58 0.48
N ASP A 47 0.93 -3.97 0.09
CA ASP A 47 1.71 -5.07 0.67
C ASP A 47 3.13 -4.55 0.98
N PRO A 48 3.32 -3.81 2.08
CA PRO A 48 4.62 -3.25 2.39
C PRO A 48 5.57 -4.36 2.88
N PRO A 49 6.88 -4.27 2.59
CA PRO A 49 7.85 -5.18 3.18
C PRO A 49 7.84 -5.05 4.71
N THR A 50 8.15 -6.14 5.43
CA THR A 50 8.24 -6.12 6.90
C THR A 50 9.18 -5.02 7.41
N PHE A 51 10.31 -4.83 6.72
CA PHE A 51 11.28 -3.79 7.00
C PHE A 51 11.84 -3.26 5.67
N SER A 52 12.07 -1.96 5.57
CA SER A 52 12.72 -1.34 4.41
C SER A 52 13.77 -0.33 4.83
N ASN A 53 14.95 -0.45 4.22
CA ASN A 53 15.95 0.59 4.24
C ASN A 53 15.69 1.50 3.04
N SER A 54 15.07 2.65 3.29
CA SER A 54 14.93 3.64 2.23
C SER A 54 16.33 4.20 1.93
N LYS A 55 16.96 3.77 0.82
CA LYS A 55 18.30 4.24 0.44
C LYS A 55 18.36 5.74 0.10
N ARG A 56 17.24 6.46 0.20
CA ARG A 56 17.06 7.87 -0.18
C ARG A 56 16.41 8.74 0.91
N MET A 57 15.99 8.16 2.03
CA MET A 57 15.52 8.89 3.22
C MET A 57 16.29 8.36 4.43
N GLU A 58 16.63 9.20 5.40
CA GLU A 58 17.36 8.79 6.61
C GLU A 58 16.56 7.87 7.55
N ASN A 59 15.33 7.50 7.16
CA ASN A 59 14.40 6.74 7.99
C ASN A 59 14.22 5.30 7.50
N THR A 60 14.36 4.37 8.43
CA THR A 60 13.97 2.97 8.26
C THR A 60 12.46 2.83 8.43
N PHE A 61 11.85 1.96 7.65
CA PHE A 61 10.44 1.62 7.79
C PHE A 61 10.30 0.24 8.45
N ASP A 62 9.52 0.13 9.53
CA ASP A 62 9.07 -1.14 10.11
C ASP A 62 7.54 -1.18 10.08
N VAL A 63 6.98 -2.19 9.41
CA VAL A 63 5.51 -2.29 9.26
C VAL A 63 4.78 -2.33 10.60
N GLN A 64 5.34 -2.94 11.65
CA GLN A 64 4.69 -3.00 12.97
C GLN A 64 4.66 -1.64 13.65
N ARG A 65 5.75 -0.87 13.54
CA ARG A 65 5.86 0.46 14.16
C ARG A 65 5.10 1.52 13.38
N ASP A 66 5.19 1.47 12.05
CA ASP A 66 4.85 2.60 11.17
C ASP A 66 3.52 2.41 10.43
N HIS A 67 2.82 1.27 10.59
CA HIS A 67 1.56 1.02 9.88
C HIS A 67 0.50 2.09 10.14
N LEU A 68 0.41 2.68 11.34
CA LEU A 68 -0.58 3.74 11.60
C LEU A 68 -0.31 5.01 10.76
N ALA A 69 0.95 5.42 10.64
CA ALA A 69 1.33 6.57 9.81
C ALA A 69 1.03 6.28 8.33
N LEU A 70 1.37 5.08 7.87
CA LEU A 70 1.03 4.60 6.54
C LEU A 70 -0.48 4.63 6.28
N MET A 71 -1.27 4.14 7.23
CA MET A 71 -2.73 4.12 7.14
C MET A 71 -3.35 5.52 7.13
N LYS A 72 -2.75 6.48 7.85
CA LYS A 72 -3.16 7.89 7.79
C LYS A 72 -2.98 8.47 6.40
N ASP A 73 -1.83 8.23 5.76
CA ASP A 73 -1.57 8.74 4.41
C ASP A 73 -2.48 8.05 3.38
N LEU A 74 -2.73 6.74 3.51
CA LEU A 74 -3.67 6.01 2.66
C LEU A 74 -5.10 6.54 2.78
N GLN A 75 -5.56 6.87 4.00
CA GLN A 75 -6.89 7.42 4.20
C GLN A 75 -7.08 8.79 3.54
N ARG A 76 -6.02 9.60 3.44
CA ARG A 76 -6.05 10.92 2.79
C ARG A 76 -6.37 10.81 1.29
N ILE A 77 -5.85 9.77 0.64
CA ILE A 77 -6.04 9.53 -0.80
C ILE A 77 -7.17 8.53 -1.10
N LEU A 78 -7.87 8.03 -0.08
CA LEU A 78 -9.00 7.13 -0.25
C LEU A 78 -10.29 7.94 -0.40
N ARG A 79 -11.07 7.65 -1.44
CA ARG A 79 -12.40 8.22 -1.61
C ARG A 79 -13.34 7.77 -0.50
N ARG A 80 -14.41 8.55 -0.28
CA ARG A 80 -15.50 8.14 0.62
C ARG A 80 -16.05 6.78 0.18
N ASN A 81 -16.25 5.87 1.13
CA ASN A 81 -16.66 4.47 0.91
C ASN A 81 -15.64 3.61 0.14
N GLY A 82 -14.41 4.09 -0.07
CA GLY A 82 -13.34 3.30 -0.66
C GLY A 82 -12.85 2.18 0.26
N THR A 83 -12.10 1.24 -0.30
CA THR A 83 -11.55 0.09 0.44
C THR A 83 -10.03 0.06 0.37
N ILE A 84 -9.40 -0.18 1.53
CA ILE A 84 -7.96 -0.46 1.64
C ILE A 84 -7.79 -1.95 1.93
N MET A 85 -7.11 -2.66 1.02
CA MET A 85 -6.65 -4.03 1.23
C MET A 85 -5.20 -3.97 1.71
N PHE A 86 -5.00 -4.19 3.01
CA PHE A 86 -3.69 -4.16 3.64
C PHE A 86 -3.24 -5.59 3.93
N SER A 87 -2.15 -6.02 3.30
CA SER A 87 -1.48 -7.29 3.59
C SER A 87 -0.06 -7.03 4.07
N ASN A 88 0.52 -7.95 4.83
CA ASN A 88 1.96 -7.99 5.07
C ASN A 88 2.38 -9.42 5.45
N ASN A 89 3.68 -9.68 5.39
CA ASN A 89 4.25 -10.99 5.68
C ASN A 89 5.01 -11.06 7.02
N LYS A 90 4.88 -10.07 7.91
CA LYS A 90 5.56 -10.06 9.20
C LYS A 90 4.93 -11.11 10.12
N ARG A 91 5.72 -12.08 10.57
CA ARG A 91 5.28 -13.05 11.59
C ARG A 91 4.97 -12.31 12.89
N GLY A 92 3.80 -12.58 13.46
CA GLY A 92 3.36 -11.94 14.70
C GLY A 92 2.95 -10.47 14.53
N PHE A 93 2.64 -10.03 13.31
CA PHE A 93 2.08 -8.69 13.11
C PHE A 93 0.78 -8.53 13.91
N GLN A 94 0.70 -7.43 14.65
CA GLN A 94 -0.49 -7.03 15.38
C GLN A 94 -0.97 -5.69 14.86
N MET A 95 -2.20 -5.66 14.34
CA MET A 95 -2.80 -4.42 13.86
C MET A 95 -3.25 -3.58 15.05
N ASP A 96 -2.84 -2.31 15.10
CA ASP A 96 -3.34 -1.37 16.11
C ASP A 96 -4.77 -0.93 15.77
N LEU A 97 -5.73 -1.75 16.20
CA LEU A 97 -7.16 -1.49 16.00
C LEU A 97 -7.62 -0.20 16.71
N ALA A 98 -7.05 0.12 17.87
CA ALA A 98 -7.43 1.30 18.63
C ALA A 98 -6.99 2.57 17.90
N GLY A 99 -5.75 2.59 17.42
CA GLY A 99 -5.21 3.66 16.60
C GLY A 99 -5.98 3.83 15.28
N LEU A 100 -6.33 2.72 14.61
CA LEU A 100 -7.14 2.77 13.39
C LEU A 100 -8.55 3.33 13.64
N ASN A 101 -9.20 2.95 14.74
CA ASN A 101 -10.51 3.49 15.11
C ASN A 101 -10.44 4.99 15.42
N ALA A 102 -9.37 5.45 16.07
CA ALA A 102 -9.12 6.87 16.34
C ALA A 102 -8.86 7.67 15.05
N LEU A 103 -8.25 7.06 14.02
CA LEU A 103 -8.12 7.68 12.70
C LEU A 103 -9.46 7.69 11.92
N GLY A 104 -10.31 6.69 12.17
CA GLY A 104 -11.48 6.36 11.35
C GLY A 104 -12.80 7.04 11.70
N SER A 105 -12.86 8.00 12.63
CA SER A 105 -14.10 8.55 13.22
C SER A 105 -15.05 9.34 12.28
N GLY A 106 -15.01 9.09 10.96
CA GLY A 106 -15.80 9.79 9.93
C GLY A 106 -16.52 8.90 8.89
N GLY A 107 -16.62 7.58 9.08
CA GLY A 107 -17.44 6.71 8.21
C GLY A 107 -17.16 5.22 8.37
N GLU A 108 -18.11 4.37 7.98
CA GLU A 108 -17.90 2.92 7.87
C GLU A 108 -16.76 2.64 6.89
N ARG A 109 -15.68 2.00 7.35
CA ARG A 109 -14.53 1.64 6.52
C ARG A 109 -14.17 0.18 6.74
N ASN A 110 -14.01 -0.53 5.63
CA ASN A 110 -13.66 -1.95 5.64
C ASN A 110 -12.14 -2.09 5.54
N TYR A 111 -11.48 -2.30 6.68
CA TYR A 111 -10.11 -2.78 6.70
C TYR A 111 -10.14 -4.30 6.61
N ARG A 112 -9.62 -4.86 5.52
CA ARG A 112 -9.42 -6.31 5.40
C ARG A 112 -7.94 -6.60 5.50
N GLN A 113 -7.57 -7.37 6.52
CA GLN A 113 -6.26 -8.00 6.60
C GLN A 113 -6.34 -9.35 5.89
N ASP A 114 -5.72 -9.43 4.72
CA ASP A 114 -5.52 -10.72 4.05
C ASP A 114 -4.12 -11.22 4.36
N THR A 115 -4.05 -12.29 5.15
CA THR A 115 -2.79 -13.03 5.34
C THR A 115 -2.59 -13.88 4.08
N VAL A 116 -1.79 -13.38 3.14
CA VAL A 116 -1.41 -14.15 1.95
C VAL A 116 -0.61 -15.38 2.41
N ARG A 117 -1.30 -16.51 2.63
CA ARG A 117 -0.66 -17.83 2.58
C ARG A 117 -0.17 -17.97 1.16
N ARG A 118 1.14 -18.19 0.97
CA ARG A 118 1.78 -18.38 -0.34
C ARG A 118 0.87 -19.23 -1.24
N LEU A 119 0.22 -18.59 -2.22
CA LEU A 119 -0.40 -19.24 -3.34
C LEU A 119 0.60 -19.21 -4.49
N CYS A 120 1.69 -19.95 -4.31
CA CYS A 120 2.51 -20.49 -5.40
C CYS A 120 3.12 -21.80 -4.88
N PRO A 121 2.95 -22.93 -5.58
CA PRO A 121 3.65 -24.18 -5.29
C PRO A 121 5.18 -24.05 -5.45
#